data_AF-A0A7V2QWG6-F1
#
_entry.id   AF-A0A7V2QWG6-F1
#
_cell.length_a   1.000
_cell.length_b   1.000
_cell.length_c   1.000
_cell.angle_alpha   90.00
_cell.angle_beta   90.00
_cell.angle_gamma   90.00
#
_symmetry.space_group_name_H-M   'P 1'
#
loop_
_entity.id
_entity.type
_entity.pdbx_description
1 polymer ?
#
loop_
_entity_poly.entity_id
_entity_poly.type
_entity_poly.pdbx_seq_one_letter_code
_entity_poly.pdbx_strand_id
1 'polypeptide(L)'
;MSLSEQESHCIKLTCDHLSSILGGGWTIDHVLDELYPEEPTPEVIVNNGDISAAIEVKRLTGDSVSQNYYKYLLHCERHLVPSCGGYYTLTPPVNFHLPMDIKLFKHIKREIERVAPSLEQDETGAIKVPRSGYVSRGSETASPSIYCLHAGPISELLTPVMEKIKGRYMLVDKGLEHSFVTEECKKAFQDAVVAACESPLCGITKPFDWDEEWELERLPDGISEEKDSGAVQIWTCTPARAIRESVAECVYMVLTNAVRKFEKRWAQYHILILDRDTDAPDQYITEAIEELGVDELRNLDFIYRVDGDNILRCYPAAIKRSA
;
A
#
# COMPACT_ATOMS: atom_id res chain seq x y z
N MET A 1 8.54 1.10 29.88
CA MET A 1 7.58 -0.02 29.66
C MET A 1 8.35 -1.31 29.84
N SER A 2 7.74 -2.38 30.34
CA SER A 2 8.44 -3.67 30.44
C SER A 2 8.52 -4.35 29.08
N LEU A 3 9.63 -5.04 28.79
CA LEU A 3 9.80 -5.84 27.58
C LEU A 3 8.68 -6.86 27.41
N SER A 4 8.21 -7.03 26.19
CA SER A 4 7.32 -8.14 25.82
C SER A 4 8.04 -9.48 25.87
N GLU A 5 7.28 -10.58 25.91
CA GLU A 5 7.83 -11.95 25.87
C GLU A 5 8.67 -12.18 24.60
N GLN A 6 8.23 -11.64 23.47
CA GLN A 6 8.92 -11.77 22.18
C GLN A 6 10.22 -10.97 22.15
N GLU A 7 10.22 -9.74 22.65
CA GLU A 7 11.45 -8.93 22.77
C GLU A 7 12.45 -9.62 23.70
N SER A 8 11.97 -10.13 24.84
CA SER A 8 12.79 -10.88 25.80
C SER A 8 13.42 -12.12 25.17
N HIS A 9 12.67 -12.86 24.35
CA HIS A 9 13.16 -14.02 23.61
C HIS A 9 14.24 -13.63 22.58
N CYS A 10 13.99 -12.60 21.77
CA CYS A 10 14.95 -12.10 20.78
C CYS A 10 16.26 -11.61 21.43
N ILE A 11 16.15 -10.87 22.53
CA ILE A 11 17.30 -10.38 23.30
C ILE A 11 18.10 -11.56 23.86
N LYS A 12 17.43 -12.57 24.42
CA LYS A 12 18.09 -13.76 24.95
C LYS A 12 18.88 -14.52 23.88
N LEU A 13 18.28 -14.80 22.73
CA LEU A 13 18.97 -15.46 21.61
C LEU A 13 20.19 -14.66 21.14
N THR A 14 20.07 -13.33 21.14
CA THR A 14 21.17 -12.44 20.78
C THR A 14 22.28 -12.49 21.83
N CYS A 15 21.97 -12.49 23.13
CA CYS A 15 22.96 -12.67 24.19
C CYS A 15 23.68 -14.02 24.09
N ASP A 16 22.97 -15.11 23.81
CA ASP A 16 23.56 -16.43 23.60
C ASP A 16 24.50 -16.42 22.38
N HIS A 17 24.09 -15.76 21.29
CA HIS A 17 24.91 -15.57 20.11
C HIS A 17 26.17 -14.73 20.41
N LEU A 18 26.03 -13.59 21.08
CA LEU A 18 27.16 -12.73 21.50
C LEU A 18 28.12 -13.50 22.40
N SER A 19 27.62 -14.34 23.31
CA SER A 19 28.45 -15.22 24.14
C SER A 19 29.30 -16.15 23.27
N SER A 20 28.75 -16.66 22.17
CA SER A 20 29.49 -17.54 21.24
C SER A 20 30.57 -16.82 20.40
N ILE A 21 30.37 -15.54 20.06
CA ILE A 21 31.29 -14.81 19.16
C ILE A 21 32.24 -13.84 19.88
N LEU A 22 31.85 -13.29 21.02
CA LEU A 22 32.62 -12.32 21.81
C LEU A 22 33.03 -12.86 23.19
N GLY A 23 32.49 -14.01 23.61
CA GLY A 23 32.76 -14.61 24.91
C GLY A 23 32.03 -13.93 26.07
N GLY A 24 32.14 -14.54 27.25
CA GLY A 24 31.47 -14.10 28.48
C GLY A 24 29.99 -14.50 28.55
N GLY A 25 29.36 -14.21 29.69
CA GLY A 25 27.91 -14.38 29.87
C GLY A 25 27.23 -13.03 29.75
N TRP A 26 26.40 -12.86 28.72
CA TRP A 26 25.72 -11.60 28.43
C TRP A 26 24.39 -11.51 29.17
N THR A 27 24.18 -10.42 29.90
CA THR A 27 22.95 -10.19 30.67
C THR A 27 22.44 -8.76 30.47
N ILE A 28 21.13 -8.57 30.63
CA ILE A 28 20.50 -7.24 30.64
C ILE A 28 21.00 -6.47 31.86
N ASP A 29 21.53 -5.28 31.61
CA ASP A 29 21.94 -4.31 32.63
C ASP A 29 20.79 -3.33 32.92
N HIS A 30 20.26 -2.73 31.85
CA HIS A 30 19.23 -1.69 31.90
C HIS A 30 18.21 -1.86 30.78
N VAL A 31 16.94 -1.60 31.09
CA VAL A 31 15.89 -1.36 30.09
C VAL A 31 15.79 0.16 29.91
N LEU A 32 16.17 0.69 28.76
CA LEU A 32 16.36 2.14 28.59
C LEU A 32 15.03 2.88 28.51
N ASP A 33 13.99 2.26 27.97
CA ASP A 33 12.63 2.83 27.89
C ASP A 33 12.00 3.09 29.27
N GLU A 34 12.53 2.48 30.33
CA GLU A 34 12.14 2.80 31.72
C GLU A 34 12.92 3.98 32.30
N LEU A 35 14.15 4.20 31.82
CA LEU A 35 15.04 5.26 32.29
C LEU A 35 14.82 6.58 31.54
N TYR A 36 14.42 6.52 30.26
CA TYR A 36 14.28 7.67 29.36
C TYR A 36 12.96 7.62 28.57
N PRO A 37 11.79 7.72 29.25
CA PRO A 37 10.49 7.49 28.62
C PRO A 37 10.11 8.50 27.51
N GLU A 38 10.80 9.63 27.43
CA GLU A 38 10.54 10.71 26.47
C GLU A 38 11.61 10.79 25.36
N GLU A 39 12.61 9.92 25.37
CA GLU A 39 13.69 9.89 24.37
C GLU A 39 13.55 8.67 23.45
N PRO A 40 13.95 8.77 22.16
CA PRO A 40 14.05 7.62 21.28
C PRO A 40 15.25 6.76 21.68
N THR A 41 15.05 5.81 22.60
CA THR A 41 16.09 4.89 23.09
C THR A 41 16.00 3.50 22.47
N PRO A 42 17.14 2.79 22.31
CA PRO A 42 17.13 1.34 22.12
C PRO A 42 16.42 0.65 23.29
N GLU A 43 15.82 -0.52 23.09
CA GLU A 43 15.11 -1.24 24.18
C GLU A 43 15.99 -1.49 25.43
N VAL A 44 17.19 -2.04 25.26
CA VAL A 44 18.05 -2.47 26.38
C VAL A 44 19.53 -2.18 26.20
N ILE A 45 20.24 -2.10 27.32
CA ILE A 45 21.69 -2.32 27.41
C ILE A 45 21.96 -3.71 27.99
N VAL A 46 22.81 -4.47 27.31
CA VAL A 46 23.36 -5.74 27.79
C VAL A 46 24.87 -5.61 27.97
N ASN A 47 25.45 -6.38 28.89
CA ASN A 47 26.90 -6.44 29.07
C ASN A 47 27.37 -7.85 29.49
N ASN A 48 28.67 -8.12 29.33
CA ASN A 48 29.32 -9.35 29.80
C ASN A 48 30.37 -9.10 30.91
N GLY A 49 30.36 -7.91 31.53
CA GLY A 49 31.35 -7.44 32.49
C GLY A 49 32.53 -6.66 31.91
N ASP A 50 32.93 -6.93 30.66
CA ASP A 50 34.04 -6.24 29.98
C ASP A 50 33.56 -5.26 28.91
N ILE A 51 32.50 -5.65 28.19
CA ILE A 51 31.94 -4.88 27.09
C ILE A 51 30.41 -4.81 27.13
N SER A 52 29.85 -3.78 26.51
CA SER A 52 28.41 -3.53 26.46
C SER A 52 27.85 -3.42 25.03
N ALA A 53 26.58 -3.78 24.87
CA ALA A 53 25.81 -3.60 23.65
C ALA A 53 24.45 -2.97 23.94
N ALA A 54 24.02 -2.06 23.06
CA ALA A 54 22.68 -1.50 23.03
C ALA A 54 21.87 -2.26 21.97
N ILE A 55 20.72 -2.79 22.37
CA ILE A 55 19.89 -3.65 21.53
C ILE A 55 18.54 -2.99 21.31
N GLU A 56 18.16 -2.86 20.05
CA GLU A 56 16.79 -2.55 19.62
C GLU A 56 16.18 -3.79 18.99
N VAL A 57 14.95 -4.13 19.36
CA VAL A 57 14.18 -5.18 18.68
C VAL A 57 13.10 -4.52 17.85
N LYS A 58 13.07 -4.81 16.55
CA LYS A 58 11.97 -4.44 15.67
C LYS A 58 11.39 -5.67 15.04
N ARG A 59 10.08 -5.79 15.11
CA ARG A 59 9.38 -6.71 14.22
C ARG A 59 9.52 -6.18 12.81
N LEU A 60 9.91 -7.06 11.90
CA LEU A 60 9.51 -6.94 10.51
C LEU A 60 8.03 -7.32 10.44
N THR A 61 7.19 -6.61 11.20
CA THR A 61 5.83 -6.42 10.77
C THR A 61 6.01 -5.83 9.39
N GLY A 62 5.38 -6.43 8.39
CA GLY A 62 5.09 -5.63 7.23
C GLY A 62 4.21 -4.49 7.73
N ASP A 63 4.80 -3.37 8.19
CA ASP A 63 4.18 -2.05 8.48
C ASP A 63 3.62 -1.46 7.17
N SER A 64 3.13 -2.36 6.35
CA SER A 64 3.38 -2.52 4.94
C SER A 64 2.23 -1.90 4.21
N VAL A 65 2.43 -1.63 2.94
CA VAL A 65 1.33 -1.25 2.06
C VAL A 65 0.09 -2.13 2.26
N SER A 66 0.20 -3.42 2.62
CA SER A 66 -0.98 -4.25 2.95
C SER A 66 -1.65 -3.88 4.27
N GLN A 67 -0.93 -3.55 5.35
CA GLN A 67 -1.54 -3.07 6.59
C GLN A 67 -2.13 -1.67 6.45
N ASN A 68 -1.45 -0.76 5.73
CA ASN A 68 -2.00 0.58 5.44
C ASN A 68 -3.22 0.49 4.52
N TYR A 69 -3.18 -0.41 3.54
CA TYR A 69 -4.31 -0.72 2.68
C TYR A 69 -5.46 -1.35 3.46
N TYR A 70 -5.21 -2.31 4.35
CA TYR A 70 -6.21 -2.92 5.21
C TYR A 70 -6.81 -1.91 6.20
N LYS A 71 -5.99 -1.09 6.86
CA LYS A 71 -6.45 0.02 7.70
C LYS A 71 -7.30 1.01 6.90
N TYR A 72 -6.93 1.28 5.65
CA TYR A 72 -7.71 2.14 4.77
C TYR A 72 -9.01 1.50 4.29
N LEU A 73 -9.04 0.19 4.06
CA LEU A 73 -10.26 -0.57 3.78
C LEU A 73 -11.22 -0.50 4.97
N LEU A 74 -10.75 -0.76 6.19
CA LEU A 74 -11.55 -0.61 7.41
C LEU A 74 -12.01 0.84 7.63
N HIS A 75 -11.19 1.82 7.26
CA HIS A 75 -11.58 3.22 7.27
C HIS A 75 -12.74 3.47 6.29
N CYS A 76 -12.64 2.99 5.05
CA CYS A 76 -13.69 3.11 4.05
C CYS A 76 -14.97 2.41 4.52
N GLU A 77 -14.85 1.20 5.05
CA GLU A 77 -15.97 0.40 5.54
C GLU A 77 -16.85 1.16 6.53
N ARG A 78 -16.22 1.92 7.44
CA ARG A 78 -16.90 2.70 8.47
C ARG A 78 -17.38 4.08 8.01
N HIS A 79 -16.63 4.73 7.11
CA HIS A 79 -16.87 6.14 6.77
C HIS A 79 -17.67 6.34 5.48
N LEU A 80 -17.81 5.29 4.66
CA LEU A 80 -18.66 5.32 3.48
C LEU A 80 -20.13 4.94 3.78
N VAL A 81 -20.40 4.26 4.90
CA VAL A 81 -21.74 3.81 5.34
C VAL A 81 -22.81 4.89 5.17
N PRO A 82 -23.84 4.69 4.34
CA PRO A 82 -24.89 5.68 4.14
C PRO A 82 -25.70 5.93 5.42
N SER A 83 -26.28 7.13 5.53
CA SER A 83 -27.13 7.53 6.66
C SER A 83 -28.39 6.68 6.81
N CYS A 84 -28.85 6.03 5.73
CA CYS A 84 -29.95 5.07 5.76
C CYS A 84 -29.57 3.71 6.37
N GLY A 85 -28.30 3.47 6.69
CA GLY A 85 -27.79 2.18 7.14
C GLY A 85 -27.80 1.12 6.04
N GLY A 86 -27.54 -0.13 6.43
CA GLY A 86 -27.45 -1.29 5.54
C GLY A 86 -26.02 -1.71 5.21
N TYR A 87 -25.89 -2.87 4.57
CA TYR A 87 -24.63 -3.45 4.12
C TYR A 87 -24.53 -3.34 2.61
N TYR A 88 -23.40 -2.85 2.10
CA TYR A 88 -23.20 -2.66 0.66
C TYR A 88 -21.81 -3.11 0.23
N THR A 89 -21.68 -3.50 -1.03
CA THR A 89 -20.40 -3.66 -1.71
C THR A 89 -20.24 -2.56 -2.76
N LEU A 90 -19.03 -2.03 -2.89
CA LEU A 90 -18.65 -1.03 -3.88
C LEU A 90 -17.57 -1.63 -4.78
N THR A 91 -17.83 -1.70 -6.08
CA THR A 91 -16.92 -2.30 -7.07
C THR A 91 -16.34 -1.20 -7.99
N PRO A 92 -15.14 -0.68 -7.70
CA PRO A 92 -14.41 0.21 -8.60
C PRO A 92 -13.86 -0.53 -9.84
N PRO A 93 -13.39 0.21 -10.88
CA PRO A 93 -12.77 -0.37 -12.06
C PRO A 93 -11.56 -1.25 -11.73
N VAL A 94 -11.25 -2.14 -12.67
CA VAL A 94 -10.04 -2.97 -12.63
C VAL A 94 -8.81 -2.06 -12.49
N ASN A 95 -7.85 -2.50 -11.67
CA ASN A 95 -6.65 -1.76 -11.29
C ASN A 95 -6.88 -0.50 -10.44
N PHE A 96 -8.08 -0.25 -9.89
CA PHE A 96 -8.26 0.84 -8.92
C PHE A 96 -7.40 0.66 -7.68
N HIS A 97 -6.71 1.72 -7.27
CA HIS A 97 -5.77 1.71 -6.14
C HIS A 97 -6.25 2.58 -4.99
N LEU A 98 -6.19 2.03 -3.79
CA LEU A 98 -6.36 2.76 -2.54
C LEU A 98 -4.99 3.26 -2.05
N PRO A 99 -4.93 4.37 -1.30
CA PRO A 99 -6.06 5.17 -0.81
C PRO A 99 -6.66 6.12 -1.88
N MET A 100 -7.97 6.39 -1.78
CA MET A 100 -8.58 7.49 -2.52
C MET A 100 -8.05 8.83 -2.02
N ASP A 101 -7.88 9.80 -2.92
CA ASP A 101 -7.72 11.18 -2.49
C ASP A 101 -9.00 11.70 -1.81
N ILE A 102 -8.85 12.75 -0.99
CA ILE A 102 -9.95 13.27 -0.17
C ILE A 102 -11.13 13.82 -0.98
N LYS A 103 -10.90 14.29 -2.22
CA LYS A 103 -11.98 14.79 -3.07
C LYS A 103 -12.79 13.63 -3.61
N LEU A 104 -12.12 12.59 -4.12
CA LEU A 104 -12.77 11.37 -4.59
C LEU A 104 -13.53 10.68 -3.46
N PHE A 105 -12.92 10.53 -2.28
CA PHE A 105 -13.58 9.93 -1.12
C PHE A 105 -14.90 10.65 -0.76
N LYS A 106 -14.86 11.98 -0.67
CA LYS A 106 -16.07 12.79 -0.38
C LYS A 106 -17.12 12.69 -1.47
N HIS A 107 -16.70 12.57 -2.73
CA HIS A 107 -17.60 12.40 -3.86
C HIS A 107 -18.30 11.03 -3.81
N ILE A 108 -17.53 9.95 -3.66
CA ILE A 108 -18.06 8.58 -3.52
C ILE A 108 -19.04 8.51 -2.35
N LYS A 109 -18.70 9.10 -1.19
CA LYS A 109 -19.61 9.18 -0.05
C LYS A 109 -20.96 9.81 -0.41
N ARG A 110 -20.96 10.93 -1.14
CA ARG A 110 -22.21 11.61 -1.55
C ARG A 110 -23.02 10.78 -2.52
N GLU A 111 -22.36 10.09 -3.44
CA GLU A 111 -23.04 9.24 -4.40
C GLU A 111 -23.63 7.99 -3.74
N ILE A 112 -22.94 7.39 -2.77
CA ILE A 112 -23.52 6.32 -1.94
C ILE A 112 -24.78 6.82 -1.23
N GLU A 113 -24.73 7.99 -0.57
CA GLU A 113 -25.91 8.57 0.10
C GLU A 113 -27.08 8.87 -0.87
N ARG A 114 -26.77 9.13 -2.15
CA ARG A 114 -27.77 9.36 -3.18
C ARG A 114 -28.42 8.06 -3.67
N VAL A 115 -27.63 6.99 -3.82
CA VAL A 115 -28.03 5.74 -4.48
C VAL A 115 -28.57 4.72 -3.48
N ALA A 116 -27.92 4.56 -2.33
CA ALA A 116 -28.24 3.53 -1.35
C ALA A 116 -29.71 3.52 -0.89
N PRO A 117 -30.38 4.67 -0.64
CA PRO A 117 -31.77 4.66 -0.17
C PRO A 117 -32.79 4.09 -1.16
N SER A 118 -32.44 3.98 -2.45
CA SER A 118 -33.33 3.43 -3.48
C SER A 118 -33.10 1.94 -3.78
N LEU A 119 -32.07 1.33 -3.18
CA LEU A 119 -31.75 -0.08 -3.44
C LEU A 119 -32.49 -0.97 -2.45
N GLU A 120 -33.22 -1.95 -2.95
CA GLU A 120 -33.67 -3.10 -2.17
C GLU A 120 -32.54 -4.14 -2.04
N GLN A 121 -32.77 -5.16 -1.22
CA GLN A 121 -31.78 -6.22 -1.02
C GLN A 121 -31.47 -6.94 -2.35
N ASP A 122 -30.19 -7.23 -2.57
CA ASP A 122 -29.64 -7.87 -3.77
C ASP A 122 -29.81 -7.00 -5.05
N GLU A 123 -30.19 -5.73 -4.90
CA GLU A 123 -30.22 -4.78 -6.00
C GLU A 123 -28.90 -4.01 -6.13
N THR A 124 -28.65 -3.62 -7.37
CA THR A 124 -27.46 -2.90 -7.78
C THR A 124 -27.81 -1.49 -8.26
N GLY A 125 -27.02 -0.52 -7.83
CA GLY A 125 -27.07 0.87 -8.28
C GLY A 125 -25.74 1.34 -8.85
N ALA A 126 -25.78 2.49 -9.52
CA ALA A 126 -24.61 3.10 -10.16
C ALA A 126 -24.23 4.42 -9.46
N ILE A 127 -22.99 4.46 -8.96
CA ILE A 127 -22.35 5.65 -8.40
C ILE A 127 -21.56 6.34 -9.50
N LYS A 128 -21.80 7.63 -9.72
CA LYS A 128 -21.11 8.40 -10.75
C LYS A 128 -19.75 8.86 -10.27
N VAL A 129 -18.74 8.73 -11.11
CA VAL A 129 -17.37 9.16 -10.83
C VAL A 129 -16.91 10.10 -11.95
N PRO A 130 -16.68 11.40 -11.65
CA PRO A 130 -16.32 12.36 -12.66
C PRO A 130 -14.90 12.10 -13.18
N ARG A 131 -14.75 12.19 -14.50
CA ARG A 131 -13.50 12.03 -15.23
C ARG A 131 -13.28 13.19 -16.17
N SER A 132 -12.02 13.41 -16.50
CA SER A 132 -11.62 14.43 -17.46
C SER A 132 -10.44 13.94 -18.30
N GLY A 133 -10.37 14.44 -19.52
CA GLY A 133 -9.35 14.06 -20.48
C GLY A 133 -9.43 14.95 -21.71
N TYR A 134 -8.63 14.68 -22.71
CA TYR A 134 -8.65 15.39 -23.98
C TYR A 134 -8.40 14.43 -25.14
N VAL A 135 -8.77 14.84 -26.34
CA VAL A 135 -8.46 14.09 -27.56
C VAL A 135 -7.36 14.79 -28.35
N SER A 136 -6.32 14.03 -28.64
CA SER A 136 -5.25 14.42 -29.55
C SER A 136 -5.55 13.89 -30.95
N ARG A 137 -5.43 14.74 -31.96
CA ARG A 137 -5.64 14.35 -33.37
C ARG A 137 -4.32 14.03 -34.03
N GLY A 138 -4.17 12.78 -34.48
CA GLY A 138 -2.96 12.31 -35.16
C GLY A 138 -2.99 12.51 -36.67
N SER A 139 -4.15 12.30 -37.32
CA SER A 139 -4.33 12.52 -38.76
C SER A 139 -5.79 12.74 -39.10
N GLU A 140 -6.10 13.73 -39.93
CA GLU A 140 -7.46 14.03 -40.38
C GLU A 140 -7.91 13.15 -41.56
N THR A 141 -6.96 12.66 -42.36
CA THR A 141 -7.22 11.95 -43.62
C THR A 141 -7.09 10.43 -43.51
N ALA A 142 -6.60 9.93 -42.38
CA ALA A 142 -6.50 8.50 -42.11
C ALA A 142 -7.90 7.86 -41.92
N SER A 143 -7.97 6.54 -42.07
CA SER A 143 -9.15 5.76 -41.69
C SER A 143 -9.57 6.04 -40.23
N PRO A 144 -10.87 6.13 -39.95
CA PRO A 144 -11.39 6.35 -38.60
C PRO A 144 -10.78 5.40 -37.59
N SER A 145 -10.13 5.96 -36.57
CA SER A 145 -9.56 5.19 -35.47
C SER A 145 -9.43 6.08 -34.24
N ILE A 146 -9.71 5.51 -33.07
CA ILE A 146 -9.43 6.17 -31.80
C ILE A 146 -8.80 5.17 -30.84
N TYR A 147 -7.72 5.60 -30.20
CA TYR A 147 -6.98 4.80 -29.22
C TYR A 147 -7.16 5.40 -27.83
N CYS A 148 -7.39 4.55 -26.84
CA CYS A 148 -7.28 4.89 -25.43
C CYS A 148 -6.36 3.87 -24.76
N LEU A 149 -5.42 4.34 -23.93
CA LEU A 149 -4.52 3.47 -23.19
C LEU A 149 -5.25 2.62 -22.14
N HIS A 150 -6.44 3.05 -21.72
CA HIS A 150 -7.25 2.42 -20.67
C HIS A 150 -8.42 1.59 -21.21
N ALA A 151 -8.56 1.47 -22.54
CA ALA A 151 -9.61 0.68 -23.16
C ALA A 151 -9.09 -0.63 -23.81
N GLY A 152 -7.79 -0.91 -23.76
CA GLY A 152 -7.20 -2.01 -24.51
C GLY A 152 -7.20 -1.76 -26.04
N PRO A 153 -6.39 -2.50 -26.81
CA PRO A 153 -6.15 -2.21 -28.22
C PRO A 153 -7.33 -2.48 -29.17
N ILE A 154 -8.41 -3.13 -28.70
CA ILE A 154 -9.63 -3.45 -29.47
C ILE A 154 -10.82 -3.38 -28.50
N SER A 155 -11.16 -2.18 -28.03
CA SER A 155 -12.25 -2.03 -27.07
C SER A 155 -13.60 -2.00 -27.79
N GLU A 156 -14.52 -2.87 -27.36
CA GLU A 156 -15.95 -2.76 -27.74
C GLU A 156 -16.51 -1.37 -27.36
N LEU A 157 -15.95 -0.75 -26.32
CA LEU A 157 -16.32 0.58 -25.86
C LEU A 157 -16.11 1.68 -26.91
N LEU A 158 -15.01 1.65 -27.67
CA LEU A 158 -14.67 2.69 -28.65
C LEU A 158 -15.12 2.36 -30.07
N THR A 159 -15.58 1.14 -30.32
CA THR A 159 -16.06 0.73 -31.65
C THR A 159 -17.19 1.62 -32.17
N PRO A 160 -18.24 1.93 -31.37
CA PRO A 160 -19.30 2.86 -31.79
C PRO A 160 -18.82 4.30 -32.03
N VAL A 161 -17.70 4.71 -31.43
CA VAL A 161 -17.09 6.02 -31.66
C VAL A 161 -16.40 6.04 -33.03
N MET A 162 -15.69 4.97 -33.40
CA MET A 162 -14.99 4.86 -34.68
C MET A 162 -15.93 4.99 -35.89
N GLU A 163 -17.18 4.56 -35.76
CA GLU A 163 -18.21 4.69 -36.81
C GLU A 163 -18.66 6.14 -37.04
N LYS A 164 -18.44 7.03 -36.07
CA LYS A 164 -18.96 8.41 -36.07
C LYS A 164 -17.90 9.47 -36.36
N ILE A 165 -16.61 9.16 -36.24
CA ILE A 165 -15.51 10.13 -36.39
C ILE A 165 -14.81 10.03 -37.75
N LYS A 166 -14.01 11.06 -38.10
CA LYS A 166 -13.16 11.08 -39.30
C LYS A 166 -11.71 11.30 -38.92
N GLY A 167 -10.82 10.37 -39.30
CA GLY A 167 -9.40 10.46 -38.97
C GLY A 167 -8.98 9.64 -37.77
N ARG A 168 -7.74 9.83 -37.34
CA ARG A 168 -7.10 9.12 -36.24
C ARG A 168 -6.93 10.01 -35.02
N TYR A 169 -7.38 9.50 -33.88
CA TYR A 169 -7.38 10.20 -32.60
C TYR A 169 -6.78 9.34 -31.49
N MET A 170 -6.37 10.00 -30.42
CA MET A 170 -5.98 9.39 -29.16
C MET A 170 -6.73 10.09 -28.03
N LEU A 171 -7.54 9.34 -27.28
CA LEU A 171 -8.09 9.80 -26.01
C LEU A 171 -6.97 9.71 -24.98
N VAL A 172 -6.65 10.86 -24.38
CA VAL A 172 -5.67 10.99 -23.31
C VAL A 172 -6.40 11.42 -22.06
N ASP A 173 -6.51 10.50 -21.11
CA ASP A 173 -7.09 10.75 -19.81
C ASP A 173 -6.11 10.38 -18.71
N LYS A 174 -6.37 10.88 -17.49
CA LYS A 174 -5.62 10.51 -16.30
C LYS A 174 -6.46 9.57 -15.47
N GLY A 175 -6.43 8.29 -15.77
CA GLY A 175 -6.93 7.33 -14.80
C GLY A 175 -6.88 5.89 -15.27
N LEU A 176 -7.75 5.10 -14.65
CA LEU A 176 -7.77 3.65 -14.73
C LEU A 176 -8.60 3.18 -15.92
N GLU A 177 -8.74 1.87 -16.07
CA GLU A 177 -9.71 1.28 -17.01
C GLU A 177 -11.10 1.93 -16.83
N HIS A 178 -11.77 2.17 -17.96
CA HIS A 178 -13.09 2.77 -17.94
C HIS A 178 -14.12 1.80 -17.35
N SER A 179 -14.97 2.30 -16.45
CA SER A 179 -16.06 1.52 -15.85
C SER A 179 -17.42 2.14 -16.16
N PHE A 180 -18.34 1.33 -16.68
CA PHE A 180 -19.72 1.72 -16.94
C PHE A 180 -20.64 0.61 -16.48
N VAL A 181 -21.56 0.93 -15.56
CA VAL A 181 -22.58 -0.01 -15.07
C VAL A 181 -23.82 0.07 -15.95
N THR A 182 -24.18 1.28 -16.40
CA THR A 182 -25.34 1.52 -17.26
C THR A 182 -24.95 1.79 -18.71
N GLU A 183 -25.79 1.35 -19.65
CA GLU A 183 -25.60 1.63 -21.07
C GLU A 183 -25.83 3.13 -21.38
N GLU A 184 -26.65 3.82 -20.59
CA GLU A 184 -26.86 5.27 -20.69
C GLU A 184 -25.56 6.04 -20.44
N CYS A 185 -24.83 5.70 -19.38
CA CYS A 185 -23.56 6.37 -19.05
C CYS A 185 -22.47 6.05 -20.07
N LYS A 186 -22.36 4.77 -20.47
CA LYS A 186 -21.47 4.34 -21.55
C LYS A 186 -21.71 5.09 -22.85
N LYS A 187 -22.97 5.25 -23.25
CA LYS A 187 -23.34 6.01 -24.44
C LYS A 187 -23.02 7.50 -24.30
N ALA A 188 -23.29 8.09 -23.13
CA ALA A 188 -22.96 9.50 -22.86
C ALA A 188 -21.45 9.76 -22.97
N PHE A 189 -20.61 8.84 -22.48
CA PHE A 189 -19.17 8.88 -22.69
C PHE A 189 -18.81 8.82 -24.18
N GLN A 190 -19.35 7.85 -24.92
CA GLN A 190 -19.08 7.72 -26.35
C GLN A 190 -19.45 8.98 -27.13
N ASP A 191 -20.62 9.55 -26.85
CA ASP A 191 -21.09 10.78 -27.51
C ASP A 191 -20.23 12.00 -27.12
N ALA A 192 -19.75 12.08 -25.86
CA ALA A 192 -18.81 13.12 -25.43
C ALA A 192 -17.46 13.02 -26.17
N VAL A 193 -16.94 11.80 -26.36
CA VAL A 193 -15.70 11.56 -27.11
C VAL A 193 -15.87 11.94 -28.59
N VAL A 194 -17.00 11.58 -29.22
CA VAL A 194 -17.31 11.98 -30.61
C VAL A 194 -17.33 13.51 -30.71
N ALA A 195 -18.07 14.18 -29.83
CA ALA A 195 -18.16 15.64 -29.83
C ALA A 195 -16.77 16.30 -29.64
N ALA A 196 -15.91 15.71 -28.82
CA ALA A 196 -14.55 16.20 -28.64
C ALA A 196 -13.66 15.99 -29.88
N CYS A 197 -13.86 14.90 -30.63
CA CYS A 197 -13.14 14.63 -31.89
C CYS A 197 -13.56 15.57 -33.03
N GLU A 198 -14.84 15.93 -33.09
CA GLU A 198 -15.42 16.83 -34.10
C GLU A 198 -15.26 18.31 -33.74
N SER A 199 -14.83 18.61 -32.52
CA SER A 199 -14.62 19.97 -32.05
C SER A 199 -13.60 20.72 -32.90
N PRO A 200 -13.84 22.01 -33.25
CA PRO A 200 -12.85 22.86 -33.91
C PRO A 200 -11.54 23.03 -33.11
N LEU A 201 -11.58 22.71 -31.80
CA LEU A 201 -10.43 22.76 -30.91
C LEU A 201 -9.70 21.41 -30.79
N CYS A 202 -10.06 20.41 -31.59
CA CYS A 202 -9.44 19.08 -31.53
C CYS A 202 -7.95 19.15 -31.92
N GLY A 203 -7.09 18.51 -31.11
CA GLY A 203 -5.63 18.62 -31.22
C GLY A 203 -5.02 19.80 -30.45
N ILE A 204 -5.85 20.71 -29.93
CA ILE A 204 -5.46 21.60 -28.82
C ILE A 204 -5.77 20.82 -27.54
N THR A 205 -4.87 20.81 -26.57
CA THR A 205 -5.01 20.09 -25.28
C THR A 205 -6.09 20.75 -24.40
N LYS A 206 -7.33 20.78 -24.87
CA LYS A 206 -8.48 21.27 -24.14
C LYS A 206 -9.20 20.08 -23.51
N PRO A 207 -9.36 20.07 -22.17
CA PRO A 207 -10.06 18.99 -21.52
C PRO A 207 -11.56 19.04 -21.79
N PHE A 208 -12.19 17.87 -21.75
CA PHE A 208 -13.62 17.68 -21.62
C PHE A 208 -13.88 16.66 -20.50
N ASP A 209 -15.09 16.73 -19.94
CA ASP A 209 -15.48 15.94 -18.77
C ASP A 209 -16.55 14.91 -19.16
N TRP A 210 -16.56 13.78 -18.46
CA TRP A 210 -17.62 12.77 -18.51
C TRP A 210 -17.76 12.11 -17.15
N ASP A 211 -18.85 11.38 -16.94
CA ASP A 211 -19.00 10.51 -15.78
C ASP A 211 -18.70 9.06 -16.18
N GLU A 212 -18.06 8.33 -15.28
CA GLU A 212 -18.00 6.87 -15.26
C GLU A 212 -18.84 6.35 -14.10
N GLU A 213 -19.01 5.03 -14.00
CA GLU A 213 -19.85 4.43 -12.97
C GLU A 213 -19.16 3.30 -12.23
N TRP A 214 -19.32 3.30 -10.90
CA TRP A 214 -18.96 2.19 -10.03
C TRP A 214 -20.23 1.51 -9.55
N GLU A 215 -20.16 0.21 -9.39
CA GLU A 215 -21.28 -0.60 -8.95
C GLU A 215 -21.43 -0.51 -7.42
N LEU A 216 -22.65 -0.26 -6.95
CA LEU A 216 -23.03 -0.35 -5.54
C LEU A 216 -24.13 -1.39 -5.39
N GLU A 217 -23.86 -2.50 -4.71
CA GLU A 217 -24.85 -3.55 -4.47
C GLU A 217 -25.27 -3.53 -3.00
N ARG A 218 -26.57 -3.68 -2.72
CA ARG A 218 -27.09 -3.82 -1.35
C ARG A 218 -27.12 -5.30 -0.96
N LEU A 219 -26.39 -5.64 0.08
CA LEU A 219 -26.31 -7.00 0.60
C LEU A 219 -27.47 -7.33 1.56
N PRO A 220 -27.74 -8.63 1.78
CA PRO A 220 -28.63 -9.09 2.84
C PRO A 220 -28.19 -8.61 4.23
N ASP A 221 -29.17 -8.21 5.04
CA ASP A 221 -28.93 -7.90 6.45
C ASP A 221 -28.61 -9.20 7.22
N GLY A 222 -27.32 -9.46 7.48
CA GLY A 222 -26.89 -10.44 8.49
C GLY A 222 -25.75 -11.39 8.12
N ILE A 223 -24.52 -10.89 8.06
CA ILE A 223 -23.32 -11.77 8.07
C ILE A 223 -22.31 -11.40 9.18
N SER A 224 -22.41 -10.22 9.83
CA SER A 224 -21.50 -9.86 10.93
C SER A 224 -22.24 -9.84 12.29
N GLU A 225 -21.62 -10.44 13.32
CA GLU A 225 -22.13 -10.48 14.69
C GLU A 225 -22.03 -9.12 15.41
N GLU A 226 -21.41 -8.10 14.79
CA GLU A 226 -21.32 -6.73 15.30
C GLU A 226 -22.53 -5.90 14.83
N LYS A 227 -23.64 -6.06 15.57
CA LYS A 227 -24.84 -5.23 15.42
C LYS A 227 -24.52 -3.75 15.72
N ASP A 228 -24.71 -2.87 14.73
CA ASP A 228 -25.60 -1.68 14.80
C ASP A 228 -25.24 -0.48 13.90
N SER A 229 -24.25 -0.55 13.00
CA SER A 229 -23.93 0.63 12.15
C SER A 229 -24.03 0.48 10.63
N GLY A 230 -24.20 -0.71 10.05
CA GLY A 230 -24.06 -0.89 8.59
C GLY A 230 -22.60 -0.76 8.12
N ALA A 231 -22.31 -1.12 6.87
CA ALA A 231 -20.96 -1.18 6.32
C ALA A 231 -20.94 -0.99 4.79
N VAL A 232 -19.85 -0.46 4.24
CA VAL A 232 -19.60 -0.46 2.78
C VAL A 232 -18.26 -1.12 2.47
N GLN A 233 -18.27 -2.35 1.95
CA GLN A 233 -17.05 -3.08 1.61
C GLN A 233 -16.59 -2.72 0.19
N ILE A 234 -15.33 -2.34 0.01
CA ILE A 234 -14.79 -2.04 -1.33
C ILE A 234 -14.08 -3.26 -1.92
N TRP A 235 -14.49 -3.67 -3.11
CA TRP A 235 -13.88 -4.78 -3.86
C TRP A 235 -12.84 -4.24 -4.85
N THR A 236 -11.58 -4.22 -4.44
CA THR A 236 -10.45 -3.74 -5.26
C THR A 236 -9.33 -4.77 -5.28
N CYS A 237 -8.64 -4.88 -6.41
CA CYS A 237 -7.42 -5.65 -6.53
C CYS A 237 -6.21 -4.74 -6.28
N THR A 238 -5.33 -5.13 -5.35
CA THR A 238 -3.97 -4.56 -5.34
C THR A 238 -3.21 -5.10 -6.56
N PRO A 239 -2.45 -4.26 -7.28
CA PRO A 239 -1.64 -4.75 -8.39
C PRO A 239 -0.62 -5.74 -7.82
N ALA A 240 -0.27 -6.76 -8.60
CA ALA A 240 0.79 -7.69 -8.23
C ALA A 240 2.10 -6.91 -8.05
N ARG A 241 2.49 -6.67 -6.80
CA ARG A 241 3.81 -6.13 -6.48
C ARG A 241 4.82 -7.27 -6.43
N ALA A 242 6.04 -7.01 -6.91
CA ALA A 242 7.12 -7.96 -6.68
C ALA A 242 7.34 -8.11 -5.16
N ILE A 243 7.39 -9.36 -4.69
CA ILE A 243 7.63 -9.68 -3.27
C ILE A 243 8.92 -8.98 -2.81
N ARG A 244 9.96 -8.99 -3.65
CA ARG A 244 11.24 -8.32 -3.39
C ARG A 244 11.08 -6.83 -3.06
N GLU A 245 10.34 -6.08 -3.88
CA GLU A 245 10.14 -4.63 -3.68
C GLU A 245 9.37 -4.34 -2.39
N SER A 246 8.36 -5.17 -2.10
CA SER A 246 7.57 -5.03 -0.87
C SER A 246 8.42 -5.30 0.38
N VAL A 247 9.30 -6.30 0.32
CA VAL A 247 10.24 -6.60 1.40
C VAL A 247 11.25 -5.46 1.59
N ALA A 248 11.80 -4.93 0.51
CA ALA A 248 12.74 -3.80 0.58
C ALA A 248 12.11 -2.56 1.24
N GLU A 249 10.90 -2.18 0.84
CA GLU A 249 10.17 -1.06 1.44
C GLU A 249 9.94 -1.25 2.95
N CYS A 250 9.55 -2.47 3.37
CA CYS A 250 9.35 -2.79 4.79
C CYS A 250 10.66 -2.67 5.59
N VAL A 251 11.74 -3.23 5.04
CA VAL A 251 13.08 -3.16 5.65
C VAL A 251 13.51 -1.69 5.78
N TYR A 252 13.36 -0.88 4.73
CA TYR A 252 13.73 0.54 4.75
C TYR A 252 12.94 1.35 5.79
N MET A 253 11.63 1.12 5.91
CA MET A 253 10.81 1.80 6.92
C MET A 253 11.24 1.44 8.35
N VAL A 254 11.39 0.15 8.63
CA VAL A 254 11.80 -0.34 9.95
C VAL A 254 13.18 0.21 10.32
N LEU A 255 14.12 0.17 9.39
CA LEU A 255 15.48 0.67 9.60
C LEU A 255 15.52 2.18 9.80
N THR A 256 14.75 2.95 9.04
CA THR A 256 14.68 4.42 9.21
C THR A 256 14.24 4.81 10.62
N ASN A 257 13.28 4.08 11.19
CA ASN A 257 12.82 4.34 12.55
C ASN A 257 13.81 3.84 13.60
N ALA A 258 14.39 2.65 13.39
CA ALA A 258 15.33 2.05 14.34
C ALA A 258 16.66 2.81 14.41
N VAL A 259 17.25 3.18 13.27
CA VAL A 259 18.56 3.86 13.20
C VAL A 259 18.55 5.20 13.94
N ARG A 260 17.42 5.91 13.97
CA ARG A 260 17.26 7.16 14.73
C ARG A 260 17.50 6.99 16.23
N LYS A 261 17.15 5.83 16.82
CA LYS A 261 17.42 5.52 18.23
C LYS A 261 18.92 5.39 18.54
N PHE A 262 19.74 5.18 17.52
CA PHE A 262 21.19 5.01 17.61
C PHE A 262 21.99 6.25 17.16
N GLU A 263 21.35 7.41 16.98
CA GLU A 263 22.06 8.67 16.65
C GLU A 263 23.13 9.04 17.69
N LYS A 264 22.88 8.70 18.95
CA LYS A 264 23.85 8.78 20.05
C LYS A 264 24.45 7.39 20.31
N ARG A 265 25.74 7.35 20.66
CA ARG A 265 26.39 6.13 21.15
C ARG A 265 25.91 5.78 22.56
N TRP A 266 25.21 4.66 22.68
CA TRP A 266 24.68 4.12 23.94
C TRP A 266 25.59 3.06 24.56
N ALA A 267 26.32 2.30 23.74
CA ALA A 267 27.19 1.22 24.18
C ALA A 267 28.37 1.02 23.20
N GLN A 268 29.26 0.08 23.51
CA GLN A 268 30.37 -0.26 22.61
C GLN A 268 29.90 -0.93 21.32
N TYR A 269 28.77 -1.64 21.35
CA TYR A 269 28.12 -2.18 20.15
C TYR A 269 26.67 -1.71 20.07
N HIS A 270 26.21 -1.38 18.88
CA HIS A 270 24.81 -1.10 18.57
C HIS A 270 24.25 -2.22 17.69
N ILE A 271 23.18 -2.82 18.16
CA ILE A 271 22.62 -4.03 17.56
C ILE A 271 21.14 -3.79 17.30
N LEU A 272 20.73 -4.02 16.06
CA LEU A 272 19.34 -4.11 15.70
C LEU A 272 18.95 -5.56 15.45
N ILE A 273 17.87 -6.01 16.08
CA ILE A 273 17.27 -7.32 15.85
C ILE A 273 15.99 -7.13 15.04
N LEU A 274 15.92 -7.81 13.90
CA LEU A 274 14.74 -7.93 13.07
C LEU A 274 14.00 -9.22 13.43
N ASP A 275 12.95 -9.11 14.23
CA ASP A 275 12.08 -10.23 14.61
C ASP A 275 11.13 -10.59 13.44
N ARG A 276 11.01 -11.89 13.14
CA ARG A 276 10.19 -12.38 12.02
C ARG A 276 8.72 -12.43 12.42
N ASP A 277 7.93 -11.57 11.78
CA ASP A 277 6.45 -11.66 11.75
C ASP A 277 5.91 -11.80 10.31
N THR A 278 6.81 -12.03 9.33
CA THR A 278 6.46 -12.11 7.90
C THR A 278 6.99 -13.38 7.24
N ASP A 279 6.24 -13.88 6.25
CA ASP A 279 6.64 -14.93 5.31
C ASP A 279 7.62 -14.44 4.22
N ALA A 280 8.26 -13.29 4.45
CA ALA A 280 9.23 -12.72 3.53
C ALA A 280 10.46 -13.63 3.38
N PRO A 281 10.85 -14.01 2.13
CA PRO A 281 12.06 -14.78 1.90
C PRO A 281 13.32 -14.06 2.40
N ASP A 282 14.16 -14.79 3.13
CA ASP A 282 15.41 -14.33 3.76
C ASP A 282 16.34 -13.59 2.81
N GLN A 283 16.41 -14.07 1.57
CA GLN A 283 17.24 -13.49 0.52
C GLN A 283 16.86 -12.03 0.25
N TYR A 284 15.56 -11.69 0.24
CA TYR A 284 15.11 -10.33 -0.09
C TYR A 284 15.32 -9.36 1.08
N ILE A 285 15.25 -9.84 2.32
CA ILE A 285 15.59 -9.02 3.50
C ILE A 285 17.08 -8.72 3.50
N THR A 286 17.91 -9.73 3.22
CA THR A 286 19.37 -9.57 3.17
C THR A 286 19.77 -8.64 2.03
N GLU A 287 19.22 -8.84 0.82
CA GLU A 287 19.43 -7.96 -0.33
C GLU A 287 19.04 -6.51 -0.01
N ALA A 288 17.89 -6.28 0.64
CA ALA A 288 17.46 -4.93 1.02
C ALA A 288 18.39 -4.27 2.04
N ILE A 289 18.96 -5.03 2.98
CA ILE A 289 19.96 -4.49 3.93
C ILE A 289 21.30 -4.23 3.23
N GLU A 290 21.71 -5.07 2.28
CA GLU A 290 22.92 -4.89 1.50
C GLU A 290 22.83 -3.70 0.53
N GLU A 291 21.63 -3.39 0.04
CA GLU A 291 21.37 -2.19 -0.77
C GLU A 291 21.55 -0.88 0.03
N LEU A 292 21.42 -0.92 1.36
CA LEU A 292 21.71 0.23 2.21
C LEU A 292 23.21 0.47 2.31
N GLY A 293 23.62 1.71 2.08
CA GLY A 293 25.01 2.12 2.16
C GLY A 293 25.55 2.09 3.60
N VAL A 294 26.88 2.01 3.71
CA VAL A 294 27.59 2.13 5.01
C VAL A 294 27.20 3.43 5.73
N ASP A 295 26.91 4.50 4.99
CA ASP A 295 26.48 5.78 5.56
C ASP A 295 25.10 5.72 6.23
N GLU A 296 24.19 4.90 5.70
CA GLU A 296 22.83 4.73 6.24
C GLU A 296 22.82 3.84 7.49
N LEU A 297 23.75 2.89 7.57
CA LEU A 297 23.90 1.96 8.69
C LEU A 297 25.05 2.34 9.65
N ARG A 298 25.66 3.52 9.49
CA ARG A 298 26.90 3.94 10.20
C ARG A 298 26.84 3.87 11.72
N ASN A 299 25.63 3.93 12.28
CA ASN A 299 25.40 3.92 13.73
C ASN A 299 25.08 2.52 14.27
N LEU A 300 25.04 1.50 13.41
CA LEU A 300 24.82 0.10 13.78
C LEU A 300 26.12 -0.69 13.55
N ASP A 301 26.44 -1.56 14.49
CA ASP A 301 27.56 -2.50 14.37
C ASP A 301 27.07 -3.85 13.86
N PHE A 302 25.87 -4.28 14.27
CA PHE A 302 25.26 -5.53 13.82
C PHE A 302 23.77 -5.37 13.54
N ILE A 303 23.31 -6.06 12.48
CA ILE A 303 21.88 -6.34 12.28
C ILE A 303 21.72 -7.84 12.28
N TYR A 304 20.92 -8.35 13.22
CA TYR A 304 20.52 -9.75 13.27
C TYR A 304 19.07 -9.91 12.87
N ARG A 305 18.72 -11.06 12.32
CA ARG A 305 17.34 -11.49 12.18
C ARG A 305 17.09 -12.71 13.05
N VAL A 306 15.96 -12.74 13.73
CA VAL A 306 15.50 -13.87 14.53
C VAL A 306 14.29 -14.52 13.86
N ASP A 307 14.32 -15.84 13.72
CA ASP A 307 13.24 -16.67 13.19
C ASP A 307 13.08 -17.92 14.06
N GLY A 308 12.09 -17.87 14.97
CA GLY A 308 11.93 -18.87 16.02
C GLY A 308 13.16 -18.89 16.94
N ASP A 309 13.91 -19.99 16.92
CA ASP A 309 15.16 -20.16 17.69
C ASP A 309 16.42 -19.89 16.85
N ASN A 310 16.26 -19.53 15.58
CA ASN A 310 17.39 -19.27 14.68
C ASN A 310 17.74 -17.78 14.69
N ILE A 311 19.04 -17.47 14.72
CA ILE A 311 19.57 -16.12 14.56
C ILE A 311 20.53 -16.06 13.36
N LEU A 312 20.30 -15.10 12.46
CA LEU A 312 21.12 -14.88 11.27
C LEU A 312 21.72 -13.47 11.31
N ARG A 313 23.01 -13.33 11.03
CA ARG A 313 23.64 -12.01 10.86
C ARG A 313 23.39 -11.47 9.45
N CYS A 314 22.66 -10.37 9.35
CA CYS A 314 22.39 -9.67 8.09
C CYS A 314 23.43 -8.57 7.82
N TYR A 315 23.92 -7.90 8.86
CA TYR A 315 24.92 -6.84 8.74
C TYR A 315 26.00 -6.94 9.84
N PRO A 316 27.28 -6.70 9.51
CA PRO A 316 27.82 -6.63 8.16
C PRO A 316 27.68 -7.99 7.45
N ALA A 317 27.52 -7.98 6.12
CA ALA A 317 27.35 -9.20 5.34
C ALA A 317 28.39 -10.26 5.75
N ALA A 318 27.94 -11.51 5.92
CA ALA A 318 28.87 -12.59 6.21
C ALA A 318 29.87 -12.68 5.05
N ILE A 319 31.17 -12.65 5.35
CA ILE A 319 32.21 -12.84 4.33
C ILE A 319 31.93 -14.22 3.71
N LYS A 320 31.48 -14.25 2.44
CA LYS A 320 31.36 -15.48 1.67
C LYS A 320 32.75 -16.11 1.67
N ARG A 321 32.96 -17.16 2.47
CA ARG A 321 34.14 -18.01 2.34
C ARG A 321 34.03 -18.63 0.96
N SER A 322 34.87 -18.13 0.05
CA SER A 322 35.08 -18.73 -1.26
C SER A 322 35.33 -20.23 -1.07
N ALA A 323 34.44 -21.06 -1.59
CA ALA A 323 34.70 -22.48 -1.80
C ALA A 323 35.74 -22.67 -2.90
#